data_AF-A0A522D166-F1
#
_entry.id   AF-A0A522D166-F1
#
_cell.length_a   1.000
_cell.length_b   1.000
_cell.length_c   1.000
_cell.angle_alpha   90.00
_cell.angle_beta   90.00
_cell.angle_gamma   90.00
#
_symmetry.space_group_name_H-M   'P 1'
#
loop_
_entity.id
_entity.type
_entity.pdbx_description
1 polymer ?
#
loop_
_entity_poly.entity_id
_entity_poly.type
_entity_poly.pdbx_seq_one_letter_code
_entity_poly.pdbx_strand_id
1 'polypeptide(L)'
;MPLVAVAHFIDLPEAQVAASALHASGIDAVVQNEVVGQSFYHLQRAFGGFRILVPEEDAADARAFVAAGRSEPRPPPEPGVPPPRTRTAVGMFLALFLG
;
A
#
# COMPACT_ATOMS: atom_id res chain seq x y z
N MET A 1 13.80 19.52 -7.14
CA MET A 1 14.22 18.58 -6.09
C MET A 1 13.84 17.20 -6.58
N PRO A 2 14.78 16.25 -6.73
CA PRO A 2 14.48 14.94 -7.29
C PRO A 2 13.69 14.10 -6.28
N LEU A 3 12.78 13.27 -6.80
CA LEU A 3 12.06 12.29 -6.00
C LEU A 3 12.75 10.93 -6.10
N VAL A 4 12.89 10.24 -4.96
CA VAL A 4 13.52 8.92 -4.90
C VAL A 4 12.59 7.90 -4.27
N ALA A 5 12.67 6.65 -4.75
CA ALA A 5 11.89 5.57 -4.17
C ALA A 5 12.49 5.11 -2.83
N VAL A 6 11.63 4.98 -1.82
CA VAL A 6 12.02 4.59 -0.46
C VAL A 6 11.36 3.29 0.00
N ALA A 7 10.21 2.94 -0.57
CA ALA A 7 9.49 1.72 -0.25
C ALA A 7 8.69 1.20 -1.43
N HIS A 8 8.29 -0.06 -1.33
CA HIS A 8 7.51 -0.77 -2.33
C HIS A 8 6.46 -1.67 -1.67
N PHE A 9 5.26 -1.70 -2.26
CA PHE A 9 4.08 -2.40 -1.76
C PHE A 9 3.35 -3.07 -2.93
N ILE A 10 2.81 -4.27 -2.71
CA ILE A 10 2.05 -4.97 -3.75
C ILE A 10 0.66 -4.34 -3.93
N ASP A 11 0.03 -3.99 -2.82
CA ASP A 11 -1.36 -3.53 -2.80
C ASP A 11 -1.43 -2.01 -2.58
N LEU A 12 -2.33 -1.36 -3.32
CA LEU A 12 -2.53 0.09 -3.24
C LEU A 12 -2.93 0.56 -1.84
N PRO A 13 -3.84 -0.11 -1.10
CA PRO A 13 -4.21 0.34 0.24
C PRO A 13 -3.02 0.39 1.20
N GLU A 14 -2.11 -0.58 1.15
CA GLU A 14 -0.90 -0.56 1.99
C GLU A 14 0.03 0.60 1.61
N ALA A 15 0.20 0.85 0.31
CA ALA A 15 0.98 1.98 -0.18
C ALA A 15 0.38 3.32 0.29
N GLN A 16 -0.94 3.48 0.21
CA GLN A 16 -1.65 4.68 0.68
C GLN A 16 -1.50 4.86 2.19
N VAL A 17 -1.64 3.80 2.99
CA VAL A 17 -1.41 3.86 4.44
C VAL A 17 0.00 4.33 4.76
N ALA A 18 1.02 3.77 4.08
CA ALA A 18 2.40 4.18 4.29
C ALA A 18 2.65 5.64 3.88
N ALA A 19 2.09 6.08 2.75
CA ALA A 19 2.21 7.46 2.29
C ALA A 19 1.50 8.46 3.24
N SER A 20 0.32 8.11 3.74
CA SER A 20 -0.39 8.92 4.74
C SER A 20 0.37 8.99 6.07
N ALA A 21 1.00 7.90 6.50
CA ALA A 21 1.80 7.89 7.72
C ALA A 21 3.05 8.79 7.60
N LEU A 22 3.75 8.74 6.46
CA LEU A 22 4.87 9.65 6.15
C LEU A 22 4.43 11.11 6.10
N HIS A 23 3.28 11.39 5.46
CA HIS A 23 2.69 12.72 5.45
C HIS A 23 2.39 13.23 6.87
N ALA A 24 1.82 12.37 7.72
CA ALA A 24 1.53 12.71 9.11
C ALA A 24 2.80 12.99 9.93
N SER A 25 3.95 12.42 9.54
CA SER A 25 5.26 12.73 10.14
C SER A 25 5.96 13.93 9.50
N GLY A 26 5.32 14.62 8.55
CA GLY A 26 5.87 15.80 7.89
C GLY A 26 6.73 15.52 6.65
N ILE A 27 6.75 14.28 6.15
CA ILE A 27 7.47 13.91 4.93
C ILE A 27 6.47 13.84 3.76
N ASP A 28 6.69 14.65 2.72
CA ASP A 28 5.86 14.62 1.51
C ASP A 28 6.11 13.32 0.73
N ALA A 29 5.11 12.45 0.67
CA ALA A 29 5.22 11.11 0.11
C ALA A 29 4.16 10.85 -0.96
N VAL A 30 4.60 10.46 -2.15
CA VAL A 30 3.74 10.21 -3.32
C VAL A 30 3.73 8.72 -3.68
N VAL A 31 2.55 8.18 -3.95
CA VAL A 31 2.40 6.81 -4.50
C VAL A 31 2.53 6.86 -6.02
N GLN A 32 3.55 6.20 -6.56
CA GLN A 32 3.76 6.14 -8.01
C GLN A 32 2.65 5.33 -8.70
N ASN A 33 2.12 5.88 -9.79
CA ASN A 33 1.13 5.25 -10.68
C ASN A 33 -0.20 4.88 -10.01
N GLU A 34 -0.62 5.58 -8.95
CA GLU A 34 -1.86 5.29 -8.21
C GLU A 34 -3.09 5.14 -9.14
N VAL A 35 -3.37 6.14 -9.98
CA VAL A 35 -4.55 6.15 -10.87
C VAL A 35 -4.51 4.98 -11.87
N VAL A 36 -3.33 4.70 -12.43
CA VAL A 36 -3.14 3.60 -13.38
C VAL A 36 -3.29 2.26 -12.69
N GLY A 37 -2.71 2.11 -11.49
CA GLY A 37 -2.78 0.88 -10.71
C GLY A 37 -4.18 0.57 -10.16
N GLN A 38 -5.02 1.59 -9.94
CA GLN A 38 -6.44 1.39 -9.64
C GLN A 38 -7.21 0.77 -10.81
N SER A 39 -6.92 1.22 -12.03
CA SER A 39 -7.61 0.76 -13.24
C SER A 39 -7.07 -0.58 -13.76
N PHE A 40 -5.77 -0.81 -13.58
CA PHE A 40 -5.04 -1.94 -14.16
C PHE A 40 -4.28 -2.72 -13.07
N TYR A 41 -4.98 -3.17 -12.03
CA TYR A 41 -4.40 -3.87 -10.88
C TYR A 41 -3.45 -5.01 -11.26
N HIS A 42 -3.84 -5.88 -12.20
CA HIS A 42 -3.00 -7.01 -12.62
C HIS A 42 -1.71 -6.58 -13.31
N LEU A 43 -1.77 -5.52 -14.12
CA LEU A 43 -0.59 -4.96 -14.80
C LEU A 43 0.35 -4.31 -13.78
N GLN A 44 -0.21 -3.52 -12.86
CA GLN A 44 0.56 -2.88 -11.80
C GLN A 44 1.28 -3.92 -10.93
N ARG A 45 0.60 -5.02 -10.59
CA ARG A 45 1.21 -6.15 -9.87
C ARG A 45 2.34 -6.80 -10.67
N ALA A 46 2.18 -6.95 -11.98
CA ALA A 46 3.23 -7.47 -12.86
C ALA A 46 4.45 -6.52 -12.95
N PHE A 47 4.25 -5.21 -12.79
CA PHE A 47 5.32 -4.20 -12.70
C PHE A 47 5.98 -4.11 -11.32
N GLY A 48 5.65 -5.04 -10.42
CA GLY A 48 6.17 -5.11 -9.06
C GLY A 48 5.18 -4.57 -8.03
N GLY A 49 4.34 -3.60 -8.37
CA GLY A 49 3.43 -2.96 -7.42
C GLY A 49 3.68 -1.46 -7.35
N PHE A 50 3.38 -0.85 -6.21
CA PHE A 50 3.40 0.59 -5.97
C PHE A 50 4.68 1.01 -5.26
N ARG A 51 5.29 2.11 -5.73
CA ARG A 51 6.48 2.69 -5.12
C ARG A 51 6.11 3.96 -4.36
N ILE A 52 6.67 4.12 -3.16
CA ILE A 52 6.60 5.38 -2.42
C ILE A 52 7.80 6.22 -2.82
N LEU A 53 7.53 7.44 -3.30
CA LEU A 53 8.51 8.43 -3.69
C LEU A 53 8.48 9.59 -2.68
N VAL A 54 9.65 10.07 -2.28
CA VAL A 54 9.82 11.24 -1.39
C VAL A 54 10.92 12.15 -1.94
N PRO A 55 11.00 13.43 -1.53
CA PRO A 55 12.17 14.27 -1.79
C PRO A 55 13.47 13.57 -1.34
N GLU A 56 14.54 13.71 -2.12
CA GLU A 56 15.81 13.03 -1.86
C GLU A 56 16.39 13.37 -0.48
N GLU A 57 16.20 14.61 -0.03
CA GLU A 57 16.58 15.08 1.31
C GLU A 57 15.94 14.29 2.46
N ASP A 58 14.71 13.78 2.28
CA ASP A 58 13.96 13.05 3.30
C ASP A 58 14.13 11.53 3.18
N ALA A 59 14.90 11.06 2.19
CA ALA A 59 14.93 9.65 1.82
C ALA A 59 15.46 8.73 2.94
N ALA A 60 16.42 9.21 3.72
CA ALA A 60 16.99 8.45 4.83
C ALA A 60 15.95 8.26 5.94
N ASP A 61 15.29 9.35 6.35
CA ASP A 61 14.30 9.35 7.43
C ASP A 61 13.06 8.55 7.03
N ALA A 62 12.60 8.70 5.78
CA ALA A 62 11.46 7.95 5.26
C ALA A 62 11.73 6.43 5.24
N ARG A 63 12.94 6.00 4.84
CA ARG A 63 13.32 4.58 4.86
C ARG A 63 13.35 4.03 6.29
N ALA A 64 13.89 4.80 7.23
CA ALA A 64 13.92 4.42 8.64
C ALA A 64 12.51 4.29 9.22
N PHE A 65 11.64 5.27 8.92
CA PHE A 65 10.24 5.26 9.35
C PHE A 65 9.48 4.02 8.84
N VAL A 66 9.58 3.72 7.55
CA VAL A 66 8.91 2.55 6.96
C VAL A 66 9.45 1.24 7.53
N ALA A 67 10.77 1.15 7.77
CA ALA A 67 11.38 -0.04 8.37
C ALA A 67 10.92 -0.27 9.82
N ALA A 68 10.78 0.81 10.60
CA ALA A 68 10.26 0.74 11.96
C ALA A 68 8.81 0.21 11.99
N GLY A 69 7.93 0.75 11.13
CA GLY A 69 6.53 0.31 11.06
C GLY A 69 6.35 -1.16 10.63
N ARG A 70 7.28 -1.72 9.84
CA ARG A 70 7.27 -3.15 9.48
C ARG A 70 7.72 -4.07 10.61
N SER A 71 8.52 -3.55 11.53
CA SER A 71 9.08 -4.31 12.65
C SER A 71 8.18 -4.27 13.88
N GLU A 72 7.17 -3.40 13.90
CA GLU A 72 6.27 -3.25 15.02
C GLU A 72 5.36 -4.49 15.16
N PRO A 73 5.36 -5.16 16.34
CA PRO A 73 4.49 -6.29 16.57
C PRO A 73 3.03 -5.86 16.41
N ARG A 74 2.28 -6.58 15.58
CA ARG A 74 0.84 -6.38 15.48
C ARG A 74 0.24 -6.54 16.90
N PRO A 75 -0.50 -5.54 17.42
CA PRO A 75 -1.14 -5.69 18.71
C PRO A 75 -2.08 -6.90 18.67
N PRO A 76 -2.18 -7.67 19.76
CA PRO A 76 -3.07 -8.82 19.81
C PRO A 76 -4.50 -8.37 19.48
N PRO A 77 -5.27 -9.20 18.77
CA PRO A 77 -6.65 -8.85 18.42
C PRO A 77 -7.43 -8.50 19.69
N GLU A 78 -8.17 -7.41 19.65
CA GLU A 78 -9.03 -7.01 20.77
C GLU A 78 -10.05 -8.12 21.07
N PRO A 79 -10.21 -8.55 22.34
CA PRO A 79 -11.18 -9.57 22.70
C PRO A 79 -12.59 -9.18 22.24
N GLY A 80 -13.24 -10.05 21.47
CA GLY A 80 -14.61 -9.83 20.99
C GLY A 80 -14.73 -9.12 19.64
N VAL A 81 -13.63 -8.64 19.05
CA VAL A 81 -13.63 -8.18 17.64
C VAL A 81 -13.43 -9.40 16.73
N PRO A 82 -14.44 -9.81 15.94
CA PRO A 82 -14.27 -10.93 15.02
C PRO A 82 -13.16 -10.59 14.00
N PRO A 83 -12.32 -11.56 13.60
CA PRO A 83 -11.29 -11.32 12.61
C PRO A 83 -11.92 -10.79 11.31
N PRO A 84 -11.22 -9.91 10.57
CA PRO A 84 -11.74 -9.38 9.31
C PRO A 84 -12.10 -10.55 8.40
N ARG A 85 -13.37 -10.64 7.98
CA ARG A 85 -13.82 -11.63 7.01
C ARG A 85 -13.15 -11.31 5.68
N THR A 86 -12.07 -12.01 5.36
CA THR A 86 -11.51 -12.06 4.02
C THR A 86 -12.61 -12.59 3.10
N ARG A 87 -13.24 -11.69 2.33
CA ARG A 87 -14.12 -12.06 1.23
C ARG A 87 -13.22 -12.67 0.16
N THR A 88 -12.96 -13.98 0.24
CA THR A 88 -12.53 -14.74 -0.94
C THR A 88 -13.62 -14.55 -1.99
N ALA A 89 -13.33 -13.77 -3.03
CA ALA A 89 -14.18 -13.55 -4.19
C ALA A 89 -14.22 -14.82 -5.07
N VAL A 90 -14.60 -15.95 -4.48
CA VAL A 90 -14.93 -17.18 -5.19
C VAL A 90 -16.45 -17.26 -5.18
N GLY A 91 -17.11 -16.71 -6.20
CA GLY A 91 -18.56 -16.90 -6.29
C GLY A 91 -19.37 -16.01 -7.23
N MET A 92 -18.79 -14.98 -7.87
CA MET A 92 -19.60 -14.04 -8.68
C MET A 92 -19.06 -13.82 -10.09
N PHE A 93 -18.61 -14.88 -10.76
CA PHE A 93 -18.22 -14.84 -12.17
C PHE A 93 -19.08 -15.73 -13.09
N LEU A 94 -20.05 -16.49 -12.54
CA LEU A 94 -20.77 -17.54 -13.28
C LEU A 94 -22.24 -17.24 -13.61
N ALA A 95 -22.70 -15.99 -13.43
CA ALA A 95 -24.12 -15.64 -13.61
C ALA A 95 -24.42 -14.64 -14.76
N LEU A 96 -23.42 -14.18 -15.52
CA LEU A 96 -23.62 -13.14 -16.55
C LEU A 96 -23.34 -13.60 -17.99
N PHE A 97 -22.93 -14.85 -18.21
CA PHE A 97 -22.71 -15.40 -19.56
C PHE A 97 -23.80 -16.38 -20.03
N LEU A 98 -24.85 -16.58 -19.23
CA LEU A 98 -25.99 -17.43 -19.59
C LEU A 98 -27.31 -16.68 -19.30
N GLY A 99 -27.53 -15.59 -20.05
CA GLY A 99 -28.78 -14.83 -20.08
C GLY A 99 -28.99 -14.27 -21.47
#